data_AF-A0A9D7N7Y7-F1
#
_entry.id   AF-A0A9D7N7Y7-F1
#
_cell.length_a   1.000
_cell.length_b   1.000
_cell.length_c   1.000
_cell.angle_alpha   90.00
_cell.angle_beta   90.00
_cell.angle_gamma   90.00
#
_symmetry.space_group_name_H-M   'P 1'
#
loop_
_entity.id
_entity.type
_entity.pdbx_description
1 polymer ?
#
loop_
_entity_poly.entity_id
_entity_poly.type
_entity_poly.pdbx_seq_one_letter_code
_entity_poly.pdbx_strand_id
1 'polypeptide(L)' 'MPSYHIHVEAAKRLVDLLIEDDRGQRWEYGIPYDKRGGFAFEDIEAIRREFGAAFGDQLWNALETAIAERR' A
#
# COMPACT_ATOMS: atom_id res chain seq x y z
N MET A 1 -5.86 1.30 -19.74
CA MET A 1 -5.28 0.66 -18.53
C MET A 1 -6.35 0.69 -17.47
N PRO A 2 -6.51 -0.36 -16.65
CA PRO A 2 -7.36 -0.28 -15.46
C PRO A 2 -6.87 0.88 -14.58
N SER A 3 -7.81 1.62 -14.02
CA SER A 3 -7.55 2.68 -13.04
C SER A 3 -7.73 2.09 -11.66
N TYR A 4 -6.78 2.34 -10.77
CA TYR A 4 -6.80 1.84 -9.39
C TYR A 4 -6.87 3.01 -8.41
N HIS A 5 -7.71 2.87 -7.39
CA HIS A 5 -7.81 3.79 -6.27
C HIS A 5 -7.14 3.16 -5.04
N ILE A 6 -6.29 3.93 -4.36
CA ILE A 6 -5.53 3.48 -3.18
C ILE A 6 -6.07 4.19 -1.95
N HIS A 7 -6.54 3.40 -0.99
CA HIS A 7 -6.90 3.87 0.35
C HIS A 7 -5.90 3.31 1.34
N VAL A 8 -5.29 4.19 2.13
CA VAL A 8 -4.25 3.82 3.09
C VAL A 8 -4.66 4.33 4.46
N GLU A 9 -4.83 3.43 5.42
CA GLU A 9 -5.09 3.78 6.82
C GLU A 9 -3.98 3.21 7.70
N ALA A 10 -3.15 4.09 8.27
CA ALA A 10 -2.12 3.65 9.20
C ALA A 10 -2.70 3.42 10.59
N ALA A 11 -2.60 2.19 11.11
CA ALA A 11 -2.85 1.79 12.48
C ALA A 11 -1.54 1.53 13.24
N LYS A 12 -1.58 1.17 14.54
CA LYS A 12 -0.34 0.94 15.31
C LYS A 12 0.43 -0.29 14.78
N ARG A 13 1.50 -0.06 14.01
CA ARG A 13 2.40 -1.08 13.40
C ARG A 13 1.81 -1.85 12.22
N LEU A 14 0.68 -1.41 11.70
CA LEU A 14 0.03 -1.99 10.53
C LEU A 14 -0.50 -0.85 9.66
N VAL A 15 -0.34 -0.95 8.35
CA VAL A 15 -1.05 -0.10 7.41
C VAL A 15 -2.09 -0.96 6.68
N ASP A 16 -3.35 -0.58 6.81
CA ASP A 16 -4.43 -1.17 6.04
C ASP A 16 -4.46 -0.51 4.65
N LEU A 17 -4.36 -1.34 3.62
CA LEU A 17 -4.32 -0.95 2.23
C LEU A 17 -5.52 -1.55 1.51
N LEU A 18 -6.36 -0.69 0.94
CA LEU A 18 -7.45 -1.08 0.05
C LEU A 18 -7.16 -0.56 -1.36
N ILE A 19 -7.16 -1.47 -2.33
CA ILE A 19 -7.03 -1.19 -3.75
C ILE A 19 -8.38 -1.49 -4.39
N GLU A 20 -8.93 -0.53 -5.15
CA GLU A 20 -10.17 -0.72 -5.91
C GLU A 20 -9.92 -0.46 -7.40
N ASP A 21 -10.43 -1.33 -8.29
CA ASP A 21 -10.45 -1.05 -9.74
C ASP A 21 -11.75 -0.35 -10.17
N ASP A 22 -11.76 0.14 -11.42
CA ASP A 22 -12.91 0.80 -12.06
C ASP A 22 -14.12 -0.14 -12.29
N ARG A 23 -13.95 -1.44 -12.09
CA ARG A 23 -14.99 -2.48 -12.22
C ARG A 23 -15.54 -2.91 -10.87
N GLY A 24 -15.07 -2.32 -9.77
CA GLY A 24 -15.49 -2.62 -8.41
C GLY A 24 -14.81 -3.86 -7.81
N GLN A 25 -13.73 -4.38 -8.40
CA GLN A 25 -12.89 -5.37 -7.74
C GLN A 25 -12.07 -4.69 -6.65
N ARG A 26 -11.91 -5.41 -5.53
CA ARG A 26 -11.25 -4.90 -4.32
C ARG A 26 -10.20 -5.88 -3.86
N TRP A 27 -9.05 -5.34 -3.47
CA TRP A 27 -7.98 -6.07 -2.81
C TRP A 27 -7.63 -5.38 -1.50
N GLU A 28 -7.60 -6.15 -0.42
CA GLU A 28 -7.31 -5.67 0.92
C GLU A 28 -6.01 -6.33 1.41
N TYR A 29 -5.05 -5.49 1.83
CA TYR A 29 -3.77 -5.94 2.36
C TYR A 29 -3.51 -5.26 3.71
N GLY A 30 -2.97 -6.01 4.66
CA GLY A 30 -2.41 -5.46 5.89
C GLY A 30 -0.89 -5.49 5.81
N ILE A 31 -0.26 -4.32 5.66
CA ILE A 31 1.19 -4.22 5.53
C ILE A 31 1.79 -3.87 6.89
N PRO A 32 2.49 -4.80 7.57
CA PRO A 32 3.15 -4.50 8.83
C PRO A 32 4.31 -3.54 8.61
N TYR A 33 4.49 -2.61 9.55
CA TYR A 33 5.63 -1.70 9.56
C TYR A 33 6.29 -1.64 10.94
N ASP A 34 7.60 -1.46 10.94
CA ASP A 34 8.37 -1.42 12.18
C ASP A 34 8.28 -0.07 12.90
N LYS A 35 8.81 0.02 14.13
CA LYS A 35 8.84 1.28 14.89
C LYS A 35 9.67 2.38 14.23
N ARG A 36 10.50 2.04 13.24
CA ARG A 36 11.33 2.96 12.45
C ARG A 36 10.66 3.37 11.14
N GLY A 37 9.44 2.86 10.86
CA GLY A 37 8.66 3.18 9.67
C GLY A 37 9.00 2.34 8.44
N GLY A 38 9.75 1.26 8.58
CA GLY A 38 10.09 0.36 7.47
C GLY A 38 9.02 -0.71 7.24
N PHE A 39 8.64 -0.91 5.98
CA PHE A 39 7.73 -1.96 5.53
C PHE A 39 8.48 -3.25 5.20
N ALA A 40 7.80 -4.40 5.28
CA ALA A 40 8.31 -5.63 4.71
C ALA A 40 8.37 -5.51 3.17
N PHE A 41 9.59 -5.58 2.61
CA PHE A 41 9.82 -5.42 1.18
C PHE A 41 9.07 -6.47 0.34
N GLU A 42 8.91 -7.68 0.88
CA GLU A 42 8.25 -8.81 0.21
C GLU A 42 6.77 -8.53 -0.06
N ASP A 43 6.05 -7.89 0.88
CA ASP A 43 4.62 -7.56 0.72
C ASP A 43 4.41 -6.52 -0.38
N ILE A 44 5.25 -5.50 -0.42
CA ILE A 44 5.19 -4.45 -1.44
C ILE A 44 5.62 -4.99 -2.81
N GLU A 45 6.62 -5.86 -2.85
CA GLU A 45 7.07 -6.47 -4.10
C GLU A 45 6.00 -7.43 -4.68
N ALA A 46 5.26 -8.15 -3.83
CA ALA A 46 4.14 -8.97 -4.27
C ALA A 46 3.06 -8.13 -4.97
N ILE A 47 2.66 -7.00 -4.36
CA ILE A 47 1.69 -6.07 -4.96
C ILE A 47 2.25 -5.46 -6.24
N ARG A 48 3.55 -5.10 -6.27
CA ARG A 48 4.20 -4.59 -7.47
C ARG A 48 4.22 -5.61 -8.62
N ARG A 49 4.35 -6.90 -8.33
CA ARG A 49 4.28 -7.96 -9.35
C ARG A 49 2.86 -8.17 -9.88
N GLU A 50 1.85 -7.96 -9.04
CA GLU A 50 0.44 -8.10 -9.40
C GLU A 50 -0.10 -6.90 -10.21
N PHE A 51 0.19 -5.67 -9.77
CA PHE A 51 -0.37 -4.44 -10.35
C PHE A 51 0.61 -3.68 -11.26
N GLY A 52 1.89 -4.07 -11.25
CA GLY A 52 2.95 -3.50 -12.07
C GLY A 52 3.83 -2.48 -11.35
N ALA A 53 4.98 -2.19 -11.95
CA ALA A 53 6.02 -1.34 -11.37
C ALA A 53 5.54 0.08 -11.03
N ALA A 54 4.83 0.74 -11.96
CA ALA A 54 4.34 2.10 -11.75
C ALA A 54 3.35 2.20 -10.59
N PHE A 55 2.52 1.18 -10.39
CA PHE A 55 1.60 1.12 -9.26
C PHE A 55 2.36 0.88 -7.94
N GLY A 56 3.33 -0.05 -7.95
CA GLY A 56 4.17 -0.31 -6.79
C GLY A 56 4.92 0.93 -6.29
N ASP A 57 5.43 1.76 -7.20
CA ASP A 57 6.11 3.01 -6.84
C ASP A 57 5.13 4.05 -6.25
N GLN A 58 3.90 4.13 -6.76
CA GLN A 58 2.84 4.98 -6.19
C GLN A 58 2.44 4.51 -4.79
N LEU A 59 2.27 3.20 -4.63
CA LEU A 59 1.95 2.59 -3.35
C LEU A 59 3.04 2.87 -2.32
N TRP A 60 4.32 2.69 -2.68
CA TRP A 60 5.44 2.99 -1.79
C TRP A 60 5.38 4.42 -1.24
N ASN A 61 5.18 5.41 -2.11
CA ASN A 61 5.07 6.81 -1.71
C ASN A 61 3.84 7.08 -0.81
N ALA A 62 2.71 6.44 -1.10
CA ALA A 62 1.49 6.57 -0.29
C ALA A 62 1.69 5.99 1.12
N LEU A 63 2.36 4.83 1.20
CA LEU A 63 2.70 4.16 2.45
C LEU A 63 3.67 4.99 3.30
N GLU A 64 4.76 5.51 2.71
CA GLU A 64 5.69 6.41 3.42
C GLU A 64 5.01 7.66 3.95
N THR A 65 4.12 8.26 3.15
CA THR A 65 3.33 9.44 3.53
C THR A 65 2.42 9.14 4.72
N ALA A 66 1.66 8.03 4.65
CA ALA A 66 0.73 7.62 5.70
C ALA A 66 1.43 7.35 7.06
N ILE A 67 2.65 6.81 7.05
CA ILE A 67 3.46 6.66 8.27
C ILE A 67 3.99 8.00 8.75
N ALA A 68 4.45 8.87 7.86
CA ALA A 68 5.01 10.16 8.22
C ALA A 68 3.97 11.05 8.93
N GLU A 69 2.72 11.06 8.48
CA GLU A 69 1.62 11.82 9.11
C GLU A 69 1.24 11.32 10.51
N ARG A 70 1.64 10.09 10.88
CA ARG A 70 1.40 9.48 12.20
C ARG A 70 2.51 9.78 13.23
N ARG A 71 3.63 10.40 12.82
CA ARG A 71 4.75 10.77 13.71
C ARG A 71 4.54 12.13 14.35
#